data_AF-A0A2J8T1Y3-F1
#
_entry.id   AF-A0A2J8T1Y3-F1
#
_cell.length_a   1.000
_cell.length_b   1.000
_cell.length_c   1.000
_cell.angle_alpha   90.00
_cell.angle_beta   90.00
_cell.angle_gamma   90.00
#
_symmetry.space_group_name_H-M   'P 1'
#
loop_
_entity.id
_entity.type
_entity.pdbx_description
1 polymer ?
#
loop_
_entity_poly.entity_id
_entity_poly.type
_entity_poly.pdbx_seq_one_letter_code
_entity_poly.pdbx_strand_id
1 'polypeptide(L)'
;MDPSMDTWDLSSPLISLWINRFYIYLGFAVSISLWICVQIVIKTQGRNLQEKSVPKAAQDLMTNGYVSLQEKDVFVSGVKIFYGSQTGTAKGFATVLAEAVTSLDLPVAIINLKEYDPDDHLIEEVTSKNVCVFLVATYTDGLPTESAEWFCKWLEEAAIDFRFGKTYLKGMRYAVFGLGNSAYASHFNKVGKNVDKWLWMLGAHRVMSRGEGDCDVVKSKHGSIEADFRAWKTKFISQLQALQKGERKKSCGGHCKKGKCESHQRGSEEREEGSHEQDELHHRDTEEEEPFESSSEEEFGGKDHQSLNSIVDVEDLGKIMDHVKKEKREKEQREEKSGLFRNMGRNEDGEIRAMITPALREALTKQVDAARERRLLQTHILWN
;
A
#
# COMPACT_ATOMS: atom_id res chain seq x y z
N MET A 1 45.39 45.65 -55.97
CA MET A 1 44.94 47.05 -55.90
C MET A 1 43.52 47.06 -56.40
N ASP A 2 42.66 47.29 -55.41
CA ASP A 2 41.22 47.37 -55.28
C ASP A 2 40.18 46.65 -56.16
N PRO A 3 39.15 46.09 -55.48
CA PRO A 3 37.93 45.57 -56.07
C PRO A 3 36.84 46.65 -56.16
N SER A 4 35.83 46.43 -56.99
CA SER A 4 34.41 46.62 -56.58
C SER A 4 33.50 46.13 -57.70
N MET A 5 32.54 45.28 -57.33
CA MET A 5 31.14 45.53 -57.64
C MET A 5 30.26 44.68 -56.72
N ASP A 6 29.36 45.41 -56.07
CA ASP A 6 28.42 45.02 -55.04
C ASP A 6 27.42 43.97 -55.50
N THR A 7 27.03 43.10 -54.56
CA THR A 7 25.74 42.41 -54.63
C THR A 7 25.11 42.30 -53.23
N TRP A 8 24.26 43.29 -52.94
CA TRP A 8 22.95 43.20 -52.26
C TRP A 8 22.86 43.01 -50.73
N ASP A 9 22.64 44.15 -50.06
CA ASP A 9 22.09 44.34 -48.71
C ASP A 9 20.59 44.00 -48.66
N LEU A 10 20.25 42.71 -48.64
CA LEU A 10 18.87 42.21 -48.48
C LEU A 10 18.62 41.53 -47.12
N SER A 11 19.63 41.47 -46.26
CA SER A 11 19.59 40.76 -44.97
C SER A 11 19.05 41.62 -43.82
N SER A 12 18.95 42.94 -43.98
CA SER A 12 18.68 43.87 -42.86
C SER A 12 17.23 43.85 -42.31
N PRO A 13 16.15 43.75 -43.11
CA PRO A 13 14.77 43.74 -42.56
C PRO A 13 14.34 42.39 -41.95
N LEU A 14 14.86 41.28 -42.48
CA LEU A 14 14.46 39.92 -42.06
C LEU A 14 15.09 39.54 -40.71
N ILE A 15 16.32 40.00 -40.45
CA ILE A 15 17.00 39.81 -39.16
C ILE A 15 16.34 40.67 -38.06
N SER A 16 15.86 41.87 -38.41
CA SER A 16 15.11 42.73 -37.48
C SER A 16 13.76 42.13 -37.06
N LEU A 17 13.05 41.44 -37.96
CA LEU A 17 11.81 40.72 -37.64
C LEU A 17 12.05 39.48 -36.77
N TRP A 18 13.20 38.82 -36.95
CA TRP A 18 13.58 37.65 -36.16
C TRP A 18 13.97 38.00 -34.72
N ILE A 19 14.68 39.13 -34.52
CA ILE A 19 14.98 39.67 -33.18
C ILE A 19 13.70 40.10 -32.44
N ASN A 20 12.72 40.68 -33.13
CA ASN A 20 11.48 41.16 -32.50
C ASN A 20 10.52 40.04 -32.09
N ARG A 21 10.63 38.87 -32.74
CA ARG A 21 9.80 37.70 -32.42
C ARG A 21 10.05 37.18 -31.00
N PHE A 22 11.29 37.25 -30.53
CA PHE A 22 11.64 36.85 -29.16
C PHE A 22 10.96 37.74 -28.11
N TYR A 23 10.95 39.06 -28.32
CA TYR A 23 10.31 40.02 -27.40
C TYR A 23 8.78 39.88 -27.38
N ILE A 24 8.17 39.57 -28.53
CA ILE A 24 6.72 39.31 -28.59
C ILE A 24 6.37 38.07 -27.76
N TYR A 25 7.13 36.97 -27.90
CA TYR A 25 6.87 35.76 -27.10
C TYR A 25 7.14 35.99 -25.61
N LEU A 26 8.17 36.75 -25.25
CA LEU A 26 8.46 37.09 -23.85
C LEU A 26 7.32 37.92 -23.24
N GLY A 27 6.77 38.87 -24.00
CA GLY A 27 5.61 39.67 -23.58
C GLY A 27 4.35 38.82 -23.35
N PHE A 28 4.05 37.90 -24.25
CA PHE A 28 2.92 36.96 -24.07
C PHE A 28 3.14 36.02 -22.88
N ALA A 29 4.35 35.49 -22.70
CA ALA A 29 4.67 34.60 -21.59
C ALA A 29 4.53 35.29 -20.22
N VAL A 30 5.01 36.53 -20.10
CA VAL A 30 4.84 37.33 -18.87
C VAL A 30 3.37 37.65 -18.62
N SER A 31 2.63 38.01 -19.67
CA SER A 31 1.20 38.34 -19.54
C SER A 31 0.36 37.13 -19.09
N ILE A 32 0.61 35.94 -19.67
CA ILE A 32 -0.06 34.69 -19.27
C ILE A 32 0.34 34.31 -17.85
N SER A 33 1.62 34.44 -17.49
CA SER A 33 2.11 34.16 -16.14
C SER A 33 1.45 35.08 -15.11
N LEU A 34 1.34 36.37 -15.40
CA LEU A 34 0.67 37.33 -14.52
C LEU A 34 -0.82 37.02 -14.38
N TRP A 35 -1.49 36.62 -15.47
CA TRP A 35 -2.90 36.20 -15.44
C TRP A 35 -3.10 34.95 -14.58
N ILE A 36 -2.24 33.94 -14.71
CA ILE A 36 -2.28 32.73 -13.86
C ILE A 36 -2.06 33.09 -12.39
N CYS A 37 -1.09 33.96 -12.09
CA CYS A 37 -0.85 34.45 -10.73
C CYS A 37 -2.09 35.15 -10.15
N VAL A 38 -2.75 36.03 -10.92
CA VAL A 38 -3.98 36.70 -10.50
C VAL A 38 -5.12 35.71 -10.28
N GLN A 39 -5.28 34.71 -11.14
CA GLN A 39 -6.30 33.66 -10.97
C GLN A 39 -6.07 32.81 -9.72
N ILE A 40 -4.81 32.49 -9.41
CA ILE A 40 -4.44 31.77 -8.18
C ILE A 40 -4.75 32.63 -6.95
N VAL A 41 -4.45 33.93 -6.98
CA VAL A 41 -4.77 34.85 -5.87
C VAL A 41 -6.27 35.00 -5.67
N ILE A 42 -7.05 35.18 -6.75
CA ILE A 42 -8.52 35.27 -6.69
C ILE A 42 -9.12 33.96 -6.17
N LYS A 43 -8.64 32.79 -6.63
CA LYS A 43 -9.08 31.47 -6.15
C LYS A 43 -8.69 31.24 -4.69
N THR A 44 -7.55 31.76 -4.24
CA THR A 44 -7.09 31.69 -2.84
C THR A 44 -7.91 32.61 -1.95
N GLN A 45 -8.29 33.81 -2.42
CA GLN A 45 -9.21 34.70 -1.72
C GLN A 45 -10.64 34.15 -1.66
N GLY A 46 -11.14 33.53 -2.73
CA GLY A 46 -12.44 32.86 -2.74
C GLY A 46 -12.54 31.70 -1.74
N ARG A 47 -11.42 30.98 -1.51
CA ARG A 47 -11.32 29.96 -0.45
C ARG A 47 -11.23 30.57 0.95
N ASN A 48 -10.56 31.72 1.12
CA ASN A 48 -10.46 32.43 2.41
C ASN A 48 -11.76 33.16 2.80
N LEU A 49 -12.60 33.58 1.83
CA LEU A 49 -13.83 34.33 2.12
C LEU A 49 -14.97 33.44 2.65
N GLN A 50 -14.97 32.14 2.35
CA GLN A 50 -15.99 31.22 2.88
C GLN A 50 -15.77 30.81 4.33
N GLU A 51 -14.59 31.04 4.91
CA GLU A 51 -14.30 30.73 6.32
C GLU A 51 -14.63 31.86 7.31
N LYS A 52 -15.21 32.99 6.86
CA LYS A 52 -15.54 34.10 7.76
C LYS A 52 -17.03 34.44 7.76
N SER A 53 -17.83 33.56 8.38
CA SER A 53 -19.20 33.91 8.80
C SER A 53 -19.58 33.30 10.15
N VAL A 54 -19.16 33.94 11.25
CA VAL A 54 -19.77 33.84 12.60
C VAL A 54 -19.69 35.24 13.24
N PRO A 55 -20.72 35.72 13.97
CA PRO A 55 -20.96 37.14 14.13
C PRO A 55 -20.18 37.83 15.26
N LYS A 56 -20.17 39.14 15.10
CA LYS A 56 -19.54 40.24 15.84
C LYS A 56 -20.12 40.38 17.26
N ALA A 57 -19.28 40.18 18.28
CA ALA A 57 -19.43 40.78 19.60
C ALA A 57 -18.05 40.89 20.29
N ALA A 58 -17.82 41.99 20.99
CA ALA A 58 -16.58 42.39 21.69
C ALA A 58 -15.47 42.98 20.81
N GLN A 59 -15.70 44.22 20.34
CA GLN A 59 -14.66 45.25 20.41
C GLN A 59 -14.70 45.80 21.84
N ASP A 60 -13.60 45.65 22.59
CA ASP A 60 -13.06 46.63 23.54
C ASP A 60 -11.99 45.97 24.43
N LEU A 61 -10.72 46.16 24.06
CA LEU A 61 -9.63 46.70 24.88
C LEU A 61 -8.30 46.31 24.22
N MET A 62 -7.64 47.30 23.62
CA MET A 62 -6.21 47.20 23.32
C MET A 62 -5.43 47.37 24.63
N THR A 63 -4.66 46.35 25.02
CA THR A 63 -3.47 46.56 25.85
C THR A 63 -2.44 45.47 25.56
N ASN A 64 -1.21 45.93 25.39
CA ASN A 64 0.01 45.17 25.12
C ASN A 64 0.07 43.77 25.75
N GLY A 65 0.38 42.80 24.89
CA GLY A 65 0.90 41.51 25.29
C GLY A 65 1.33 40.78 24.03
N TYR A 66 2.63 40.64 23.82
CA TYR A 66 3.19 39.69 22.87
C TYR A 66 2.78 38.29 23.35
N VAL A 67 1.60 37.84 22.92
CA VAL A 67 1.18 36.46 23.09
C VAL A 67 2.04 35.68 22.11
N SER A 68 3.11 35.09 22.64
CA SER A 68 3.76 33.95 22.02
C SER A 68 2.65 32.97 21.67
N LEU A 69 2.33 32.87 20.38
CA LEU A 69 1.54 31.78 19.83
C LEU A 69 2.36 30.53 20.13
N GLN A 70 2.07 29.88 21.25
CA GLN A 70 2.48 28.49 21.42
C GLN A 70 1.82 27.74 20.28
N GLU A 71 2.64 27.39 19.29
CA GLU A 71 2.30 26.48 18.22
C GLU A 71 1.87 25.18 18.91
N LYS A 72 0.56 25.02 19.13
CA LYS A 72 0.01 23.78 19.67
C LYS A 72 0.41 22.70 18.68
N ASP A 73 1.22 21.74 19.13
CA ASP A 73 1.57 20.57 18.33
C ASP A 73 0.28 19.85 17.91
N VAL A 74 -0.17 20.10 16.68
CA VAL A 74 -1.33 19.42 16.10
C VAL A 74 -0.89 18.01 15.75
N PHE A 75 -1.32 17.04 16.55
CA PHE A 75 -1.06 15.61 16.33
C PHE A 75 -2.05 14.98 15.35
N VAL A 76 -3.26 15.54 15.22
CA VAL A 76 -4.31 15.10 14.29
C VAL A 76 -5.01 16.34 13.75
N SER A 77 -4.95 16.56 12.43
CA SER A 77 -5.59 17.71 11.78
C SER A 77 -7.06 17.46 11.43
N GLY A 78 -7.47 16.20 11.27
CA GLY A 78 -8.81 15.82 10.86
C GLY A 78 -8.93 14.35 10.47
N VAL A 79 -10.10 13.95 10.01
CA VAL A 79 -10.40 12.59 9.56
C VAL A 79 -11.03 12.60 8.17
N LYS A 80 -10.52 11.77 7.26
CA LYS A 80 -11.14 11.54 5.95
C LYS A 80 -11.71 10.14 5.90
N ILE A 81 -13.01 10.01 5.65
CA ILE A 81 -13.73 8.75 5.65
C ILE A 81 -14.09 8.40 4.21
N PHE A 82 -13.38 7.41 3.67
CA PHE A 82 -13.60 6.85 2.37
C PHE A 82 -14.58 5.68 2.46
N TYR A 83 -15.54 5.61 1.54
CA TYR A 83 -16.45 4.48 1.48
C TYR A 83 -16.55 3.85 0.10
N GLY A 84 -16.68 2.52 0.10
CA GLY A 84 -17.02 1.69 -1.06
C GLY A 84 -18.30 0.91 -0.75
N SER A 85 -19.39 1.22 -1.45
CA SER A 85 -20.70 0.64 -1.20
C SER A 85 -21.48 0.32 -2.47
N GLN A 86 -22.25 -0.78 -2.43
CA GLN A 86 -23.21 -1.14 -3.46
C GLN A 86 -24.63 -0.71 -3.08
N THR A 87 -25.08 -1.07 -1.88
CA THR A 87 -26.45 -0.84 -1.38
C THR A 87 -26.55 0.31 -0.37
N GLY A 88 -25.44 1.00 -0.08
CA GLY A 88 -25.41 2.17 0.80
C GLY A 88 -25.07 1.90 2.27
N THR A 89 -24.92 0.64 2.72
CA THR A 89 -24.58 0.33 4.12
C THR A 89 -23.27 0.98 4.57
N ALA A 90 -22.21 0.86 3.76
CA ALA A 90 -20.92 1.47 4.08
C ALA A 90 -20.98 3.01 4.08
N LYS A 91 -21.81 3.60 3.20
CA LYS A 91 -22.09 5.05 3.18
C LYS A 91 -22.80 5.49 4.47
N GLY A 92 -23.80 4.73 4.92
CA GLY A 92 -24.48 4.99 6.19
C GLY A 92 -23.54 4.92 7.39
N PHE A 93 -22.65 3.92 7.43
CA PHE A 93 -21.61 3.84 8.45
C PHE A 93 -20.62 5.02 8.38
N ALA A 94 -20.29 5.50 7.18
CA ALA A 94 -19.46 6.69 7.02
C ALA A 94 -20.10 7.93 7.65
N THR A 95 -21.41 8.14 7.43
CA THR A 95 -22.17 9.23 8.05
C THR A 95 -22.18 9.11 9.57
N VAL A 96 -22.50 7.93 10.11
CA VAL A 96 -22.52 7.68 11.57
C VAL A 96 -21.14 7.87 12.22
N LEU A 97 -20.06 7.54 11.50
CA LEU A 97 -18.70 7.78 11.97
C LEU A 97 -18.35 9.27 11.93
N ALA A 98 -18.76 9.97 10.87
CA ALA A 98 -18.48 11.40 10.71
C ALA A 98 -19.15 12.24 11.82
N GLU A 99 -20.38 11.93 12.19
CA GLU A 99 -21.07 12.55 13.32
C GLU A 99 -20.30 12.36 14.64
N ALA A 100 -19.80 11.14 14.87
CA ALA A 100 -19.02 10.83 16.07
C ALA A 100 -17.66 11.55 16.10
N VAL A 101 -17.00 11.72 14.95
CA VAL A 101 -15.75 12.49 14.83
C VAL A 101 -16.00 13.99 14.98
N THR A 102 -17.08 14.51 14.40
CA THR A 102 -17.48 15.93 14.53
C THR A 102 -17.70 16.29 16.00
N SER A 103 -18.22 15.36 16.79
CA SER A 103 -18.40 15.51 18.25
C SER A 103 -17.07 15.60 19.03
N LEU A 104 -15.92 15.37 18.38
CA LEU A 104 -14.57 15.56 18.93
C LEU A 104 -13.91 16.87 18.46
N ASP A 105 -14.68 17.78 17.86
CA ASP A 105 -14.21 19.05 17.30
C ASP A 105 -13.12 18.87 16.23
N LEU A 106 -13.16 17.75 15.50
CA LEU A 106 -12.25 17.48 14.38
C LEU A 106 -12.93 17.73 13.03
N PRO A 107 -12.24 18.37 12.08
CA PRO A 107 -12.68 18.40 10.69
C PRO A 107 -12.85 16.99 10.15
N VAL A 108 -13.99 16.72 9.50
CA VAL A 108 -14.28 15.44 8.88
C VAL A 108 -14.79 15.61 7.46
N ALA A 109 -14.31 14.78 6.55
CA ALA A 109 -14.80 14.71 5.17
C ALA A 109 -15.20 13.27 4.84
N ILE A 110 -16.37 13.10 4.21
CA ILE A 110 -16.83 11.82 3.68
C ILE A 110 -16.60 11.83 2.17
N ILE A 111 -15.91 10.82 1.66
CA ILE A 111 -15.47 10.74 0.27
C ILE A 111 -15.92 9.40 -0.31
N ASN A 112 -16.60 9.46 -1.45
CA ASN A 112 -16.91 8.28 -2.25
C ASN A 112 -15.66 7.83 -3.00
N LEU A 113 -15.26 6.57 -2.86
CA LEU A 113 -14.07 6.05 -3.56
C LEU A 113 -14.20 6.12 -5.09
N LYS A 114 -15.41 6.24 -5.63
CA LYS A 114 -15.66 6.38 -7.09
C LYS A 114 -15.22 7.73 -7.62
N GLU A 115 -15.23 8.74 -6.77
CA GLU A 115 -14.95 10.15 -7.11
C GLU A 115 -13.54 10.56 -6.66
N TYR A 116 -12.78 9.61 -6.12
CA TYR A 116 -11.45 9.85 -5.57
C TYR A 116 -10.37 9.35 -6.51
N ASP A 117 -9.50 10.26 -6.96
CA ASP A 117 -8.30 9.91 -7.71
C ASP A 117 -7.12 9.70 -6.75
N PRO A 118 -6.59 8.47 -6.63
CA PRO A 118 -5.48 8.20 -5.72
C PRO A 118 -4.15 8.83 -6.16
N ASP A 119 -3.91 9.01 -7.46
CA ASP A 119 -2.64 9.54 -7.97
C ASP A 119 -2.41 10.98 -7.52
N ASP A 120 -3.48 11.79 -7.54
CA ASP A 120 -3.40 13.21 -7.18
C ASP A 120 -3.46 13.44 -5.66
N HIS A 121 -4.27 12.65 -4.93
CA HIS A 121 -4.65 13.01 -3.57
C HIS A 121 -4.03 12.15 -2.47
N LEU A 122 -3.61 10.91 -2.75
CA LEU A 122 -3.18 10.01 -1.68
C LEU A 122 -1.83 10.44 -1.06
N ILE A 123 -0.95 11.07 -1.86
CA ILE A 123 0.29 11.66 -1.35
C ILE A 123 0.01 12.84 -0.42
N GLU A 124 -1.03 13.64 -0.67
CA GLU A 124 -1.39 14.77 0.19
C GLU A 124 -1.74 14.30 1.61
N GLU A 125 -2.27 13.07 1.77
CA GLU A 125 -2.56 12.49 3.07
C GLU A 125 -1.34 12.08 3.89
N VAL A 126 -0.17 11.99 3.24
CA VAL A 126 1.10 11.70 3.93
C VAL A 126 1.53 12.90 4.78
N THR A 127 1.22 14.12 4.36
CA THR A 127 1.64 15.36 5.03
C THR A 127 0.53 16.04 5.83
N SER A 128 -0.73 15.77 5.50
CA SER A 128 -1.91 16.44 6.11
C SER A 128 -2.10 16.20 7.61
N LYS A 129 -1.40 15.21 8.19
CA LYS A 129 -1.64 14.66 9.53
C LYS A 129 -3.12 14.27 9.74
N ASN A 130 -3.86 13.95 8.67
CA ASN A 130 -5.18 13.37 8.80
C ASN A 130 -5.11 11.90 9.23
N VAL A 131 -6.25 11.37 9.65
CA VAL A 131 -6.46 9.92 9.77
C VAL A 131 -7.45 9.50 8.67
N CYS A 132 -7.03 8.60 7.79
CA CYS A 132 -7.83 8.09 6.70
C CYS A 132 -8.57 6.81 7.13
N VAL A 133 -9.88 6.80 7.04
CA VAL A 133 -10.71 5.65 7.37
C VAL A 133 -11.30 5.06 6.11
N PHE A 134 -11.14 3.76 5.89
CA PHE A 134 -11.72 3.05 4.74
C PHE A 134 -12.84 2.12 5.18
N LEU A 135 -14.06 2.42 4.75
CA LEU A 135 -15.25 1.60 4.97
C LEU A 135 -15.64 0.93 3.65
N VAL A 136 -15.19 -0.31 3.44
CA VAL A 136 -15.27 -0.98 2.13
C VAL A 136 -16.06 -2.28 2.21
N ALA A 137 -17.09 -2.39 1.37
CA ALA A 137 -17.85 -3.62 1.24
C ALA A 137 -17.19 -4.59 0.26
N THR A 138 -17.26 -5.88 0.60
CA THR A 138 -16.93 -6.97 -0.32
C THR A 138 -18.20 -7.42 -1.03
N TYR A 139 -18.14 -7.55 -2.35
CA TYR A 139 -19.26 -7.96 -3.19
C TYR A 139 -19.00 -9.35 -3.81
N THR A 140 -19.67 -9.65 -4.91
CA THR A 140 -19.63 -10.94 -5.62
C THR A 140 -18.19 -11.43 -5.84
N ASP A 141 -17.96 -12.73 -5.59
CA ASP A 141 -16.68 -13.41 -5.79
C ASP A 141 -15.47 -12.77 -5.07
N GLY A 142 -15.72 -12.01 -4.01
CA GLY A 142 -14.68 -11.33 -3.24
C GLY A 142 -14.13 -10.06 -3.90
N LEU A 143 -14.82 -9.55 -4.92
CA LEU A 143 -14.48 -8.32 -5.62
C LEU A 143 -14.94 -7.07 -4.85
N PRO A 144 -14.30 -5.91 -5.07
CA PRO A 144 -14.80 -4.63 -4.57
C PRO A 144 -16.17 -4.29 -5.14
N THR A 145 -16.90 -3.41 -4.44
CA THR A 145 -18.08 -2.75 -5.03
C THR A 145 -17.67 -1.89 -6.21
N GLU A 146 -18.59 -1.63 -7.14
CA GLU A 146 -18.33 -0.76 -8.31
C GLU A 146 -17.75 0.61 -7.90
N SER A 147 -18.26 1.17 -6.81
CA SER A 147 -17.78 2.45 -6.27
C SER A 147 -16.36 2.44 -5.69
N ALA A 148 -15.73 1.27 -5.53
CA ALA A 148 -14.37 1.13 -5.01
C ALA A 148 -13.44 0.37 -5.95
N GLU A 149 -13.93 -0.05 -7.12
CA GLU A 149 -13.20 -0.90 -8.05
C GLU A 149 -11.91 -0.22 -8.53
N TRP A 150 -12.02 1.01 -9.02
CA TRP A 150 -10.86 1.79 -9.47
C TRP A 150 -9.81 1.94 -8.38
N PHE A 151 -10.22 2.41 -7.20
CA PHE A 151 -9.33 2.59 -6.05
C PHE A 151 -8.61 1.29 -5.65
N CYS A 152 -9.35 0.17 -5.58
CA CYS A 152 -8.78 -1.11 -5.18
C CYS A 152 -7.78 -1.62 -6.22
N LYS A 153 -8.10 -1.49 -7.51
CA LYS A 153 -7.20 -1.87 -8.60
C LYS A 153 -5.92 -1.05 -8.57
N TRP A 154 -6.05 0.27 -8.49
CA TRP A 154 -4.91 1.17 -8.39
C TRP A 154 -4.02 0.83 -7.19
N LEU A 155 -4.63 0.59 -6.03
CA LEU A 155 -3.91 0.30 -4.79
C LEU A 155 -3.18 -1.06 -4.84
N GLU A 156 -3.77 -2.04 -5.51
CA GLU A 156 -3.13 -3.32 -5.80
C GLU A 156 -1.91 -3.15 -6.70
N GLU A 157 -2.08 -2.46 -7.83
CA GLU A 157 -1.02 -2.18 -8.80
C GLU A 157 0.13 -1.38 -8.15
N ALA A 158 -0.17 -0.33 -7.40
CA ALA A 158 0.81 0.44 -6.66
C ALA A 158 1.57 -0.42 -5.62
N ALA A 159 0.89 -1.32 -4.93
CA ALA A 159 1.54 -2.16 -3.91
C ALA A 159 2.48 -3.24 -4.49
N ILE A 160 2.29 -3.65 -5.76
CA ILE A 160 3.13 -4.66 -6.42
C ILE A 160 4.18 -4.04 -7.36
N ASP A 161 3.99 -2.80 -7.78
CA ASP A 161 4.86 -2.12 -8.73
C ASP A 161 6.14 -1.63 -8.03
N PHE A 162 7.29 -2.02 -8.59
CA PHE A 162 8.62 -1.68 -8.09
C PHE A 162 8.91 -0.17 -8.11
N ARG A 163 8.18 0.61 -8.92
CA ARG A 163 8.30 2.08 -8.98
C ARG A 163 7.78 2.74 -7.71
N PHE A 164 6.80 2.12 -7.04
CA PHE A 164 6.30 2.58 -5.75
C PHE A 164 7.18 1.99 -4.64
N GLY A 165 7.92 2.86 -3.95
CA GLY A 165 8.71 2.44 -2.81
C GLY A 165 7.82 1.94 -1.67
N LYS A 166 8.34 1.02 -0.84
CA LYS A 166 7.68 0.53 0.39
C LYS A 166 7.40 1.64 1.43
N THR A 167 7.85 2.86 1.17
CA THR A 167 7.69 4.04 2.01
C THR A 167 6.81 5.10 1.36
N TYR A 168 6.15 4.81 0.23
CA TYR A 168 5.34 5.74 -0.52
C TYR A 168 4.28 6.45 0.35
N LEU A 169 3.68 5.72 1.30
CA LEU A 169 2.68 6.22 2.24
C LEU A 169 3.18 6.31 3.69
N LYS A 170 4.50 6.40 3.95
CA LYS A 170 5.08 6.30 5.30
C LYS A 170 4.48 7.23 6.37
N GLY A 171 4.01 8.40 5.98
CA GLY A 171 3.37 9.38 6.87
C GLY A 171 1.84 9.23 7.03
N MET A 172 1.20 8.47 6.15
CA MET A 172 -0.25 8.30 6.15
C MET A 172 -0.67 7.43 7.33
N ARG A 173 -1.68 7.88 8.09
CA ARG A 173 -2.31 7.08 9.15
C ARG A 173 -3.66 6.60 8.70
N TYR A 174 -3.95 5.31 8.89
CA TYR A 174 -5.20 4.74 8.41
C TYR A 174 -5.86 3.74 9.37
N ALA A 175 -7.16 3.54 9.16
CA ALA A 175 -7.93 2.45 9.76
C ALA A 175 -8.91 1.88 8.71
N VAL A 176 -9.17 0.57 8.77
CA VAL A 176 -10.06 -0.10 7.81
C VAL A 176 -11.16 -0.83 8.55
N PHE A 177 -12.39 -0.69 8.08
CA PHE A 177 -13.52 -1.54 8.45
C PHE A 177 -14.09 -2.17 7.18
N GLY A 178 -13.93 -3.48 7.06
CA GLY A 178 -14.55 -4.25 5.99
C GLY A 178 -16.00 -4.58 6.32
N LEU A 179 -16.87 -4.51 5.32
CA LEU A 179 -18.22 -5.06 5.37
C LEU A 179 -18.24 -6.35 4.55
N GLY A 180 -18.63 -7.46 5.17
CA GLY A 180 -18.71 -8.75 4.51
C GLY A 180 -19.80 -9.63 5.10
N ASN A 181 -19.90 -10.86 4.61
CA ASN A 181 -20.84 -11.84 5.09
C ASN A 181 -20.15 -13.21 5.14
N SER A 182 -20.04 -13.80 6.32
CA SER A 182 -19.30 -15.05 6.54
C SER A 182 -20.03 -16.30 6.04
N ALA A 183 -21.27 -16.15 5.55
CA ALA A 183 -21.90 -17.13 4.67
C ALA A 183 -21.05 -17.39 3.40
N TYR A 184 -20.30 -16.37 2.94
CA TYR A 184 -19.33 -16.48 1.83
C TYR A 184 -17.92 -16.72 2.38
N ALA A 185 -17.69 -17.92 2.94
CA ALA A 185 -16.49 -18.24 3.70
C ALA A 185 -15.16 -17.96 2.94
N SER A 186 -15.08 -18.30 1.65
CA SER A 186 -13.88 -18.10 0.82
C SER A 186 -13.51 -16.63 0.59
N HIS A 187 -14.50 -15.74 0.66
CA HIS A 187 -14.35 -14.32 0.33
C HIS A 187 -14.72 -13.38 1.48
N PHE A 188 -14.89 -13.90 2.70
CA PHE A 188 -15.29 -13.10 3.85
C PHE A 188 -14.34 -11.93 4.08
N ASN A 189 -14.86 -10.70 3.94
CA ASN A 189 -14.13 -9.45 4.10
C ASN A 189 -12.87 -9.33 3.22
N LYS A 190 -12.84 -10.00 2.05
CA LYS A 190 -11.66 -10.06 1.18
C LYS A 190 -11.15 -8.67 0.77
N VAL A 191 -12.04 -7.76 0.41
CA VAL A 191 -11.68 -6.40 -0.04
C VAL A 191 -11.09 -5.59 1.10
N GLY A 192 -11.72 -5.60 2.28
CA GLY A 192 -11.19 -4.92 3.46
C GLY A 192 -9.83 -5.47 3.90
N LYS A 193 -9.63 -6.80 3.80
CA LYS A 193 -8.33 -7.44 4.05
C LYS A 193 -7.26 -7.00 3.05
N ASN A 194 -7.62 -6.90 1.78
CA ASN A 194 -6.70 -6.50 0.71
C ASN A 194 -6.30 -5.02 0.84
N VAL A 195 -7.26 -4.10 1.01
CA VAL A 195 -6.97 -2.66 1.20
C VAL A 195 -6.04 -2.44 2.40
N ASP A 196 -6.33 -3.09 3.52
CA ASP A 196 -5.49 -3.03 4.72
C ASP A 196 -4.08 -3.59 4.51
N LYS A 197 -3.94 -4.64 3.69
CA LYS A 197 -2.65 -5.22 3.32
C LYS A 197 -1.86 -4.28 2.40
N TRP A 198 -2.48 -3.76 1.34
CA TRP A 198 -1.80 -2.95 0.33
C TRP A 198 -1.37 -1.58 0.90
N LEU A 199 -2.21 -0.93 1.71
CA LEU A 199 -1.81 0.29 2.43
C LEU A 199 -0.59 0.05 3.33
N TRP A 200 -0.56 -1.08 4.05
CA TRP A 200 0.59 -1.45 4.86
C TRP A 200 1.85 -1.73 4.02
N MET A 201 1.72 -2.41 2.87
CA MET A 201 2.84 -2.67 1.95
C MET A 201 3.47 -1.38 1.40
N LEU A 202 2.66 -0.35 1.18
CA LEU A 202 3.10 0.98 0.76
C LEU A 202 3.66 1.84 1.91
N GLY A 203 3.69 1.30 3.14
CA GLY A 203 4.30 1.94 4.30
C GLY A 203 3.35 2.75 5.18
N ALA A 204 2.05 2.76 4.89
CA ALA A 204 1.07 3.48 5.72
C ALA A 204 0.99 2.90 7.14
N HIS A 205 0.73 3.76 8.11
CA HIS A 205 0.67 3.42 9.52
C HIS A 205 -0.76 3.11 9.98
N ARG A 206 -0.98 1.87 10.44
CA ARG A 206 -2.28 1.44 10.95
C ARG A 206 -2.53 1.98 12.36
N VAL A 207 -3.60 2.77 12.54
CA VAL A 207 -4.00 3.34 13.84
C VAL A 207 -4.56 2.27 14.78
N MET A 208 -5.35 1.33 14.24
CA MET A 208 -5.94 0.23 15.00
C MET A 208 -6.16 -0.99 14.11
N SER A 209 -6.33 -2.17 14.71
CA SER A 209 -6.63 -3.39 13.96
C SER A 209 -7.85 -3.22 13.05
N ARG A 210 -7.76 -3.75 11.84
CA ARG A 210 -8.86 -3.80 10.87
C ARG A 210 -10.11 -4.39 11.53
N GLY A 211 -11.25 -3.73 11.34
CA GLY A 211 -12.56 -4.27 11.70
C GLY A 211 -13.12 -5.12 10.56
N GLU A 212 -13.84 -6.18 10.93
CA GLU A 212 -14.49 -7.09 10.00
C GLU A 212 -15.94 -7.21 10.45
N GLY A 213 -16.83 -6.48 9.78
CA GLY A 213 -18.26 -6.55 9.99
C GLY A 213 -18.85 -7.75 9.25
N ASP A 214 -19.79 -8.44 9.90
CA ASP A 214 -20.42 -9.63 9.37
C ASP A 214 -21.94 -9.49 9.30
N CYS A 215 -22.51 -9.59 8.10
CA CYS A 215 -23.96 -9.61 7.90
C CYS A 215 -24.59 -10.93 8.36
N ASP A 216 -23.82 -12.02 8.53
CA ASP A 216 -24.31 -13.25 9.14
C ASP A 216 -24.48 -13.03 10.65
N VAL A 217 -25.72 -12.84 11.09
CA VAL A 217 -26.11 -12.63 12.49
C VAL A 217 -25.61 -13.75 13.41
N VAL A 218 -25.53 -15.00 12.91
CA VAL A 218 -25.14 -16.16 13.73
C VAL A 218 -23.65 -16.18 14.01
N LYS A 219 -22.84 -15.75 13.04
CA LYS A 219 -21.37 -15.79 13.12
C LYS A 219 -20.73 -14.43 13.45
N SER A 220 -21.49 -13.34 13.33
CA SER A 220 -21.05 -12.01 13.73
C SER A 220 -20.60 -11.99 15.18
N LYS A 221 -19.48 -11.30 15.44
CA LYS A 221 -18.88 -11.23 16.78
C LYS A 221 -19.79 -10.54 17.78
N HIS A 222 -20.61 -9.61 17.32
CA HIS A 222 -21.54 -8.84 18.17
C HIS A 222 -23.01 -9.02 17.72
N GLY A 223 -23.31 -10.06 16.93
CA GLY A 223 -24.66 -10.43 16.52
C GLY A 223 -25.27 -9.60 15.38
N SER A 224 -24.53 -8.66 14.79
CA SER A 224 -24.92 -7.96 13.56
C SER A 224 -23.76 -7.13 13.04
N ILE A 225 -23.80 -6.79 11.75
CA ILE A 225 -22.80 -5.91 11.15
C ILE A 225 -22.80 -4.50 11.77
N GLU A 226 -23.97 -4.00 12.17
CA GLU A 226 -24.14 -2.72 12.88
C GLU A 226 -23.50 -2.77 14.26
N ALA A 227 -23.62 -3.90 14.97
CA ALA A 227 -23.00 -4.08 16.27
C ALA A 227 -21.48 -4.25 16.19
N ASP A 228 -20.99 -4.99 15.19
CA ASP A 228 -19.57 -5.08 14.87
C ASP A 228 -18.98 -3.70 14.56
N PHE A 229 -19.68 -2.92 13.73
CA PHE A 229 -19.31 -1.55 13.42
C PHE A 229 -19.31 -0.66 14.66
N ARG A 230 -20.34 -0.75 15.51
CA ARG A 230 -20.42 0.03 16.75
C ARG A 230 -19.24 -0.26 17.67
N ALA A 231 -18.91 -1.53 17.88
CA ALA A 231 -17.78 -1.94 18.71
C ALA A 231 -16.44 -1.45 18.13
N TRP A 232 -16.28 -1.52 16.81
CA TRP A 232 -15.09 -0.99 16.12
C TRP A 232 -15.02 0.54 16.20
N LYS A 233 -16.14 1.25 15.97
CA LYS A 233 -16.25 2.71 16.07
C LYS A 233 -15.84 3.20 17.45
N THR A 234 -16.35 2.59 18.53
CA THR A 234 -15.98 2.97 19.89
C THR A 234 -14.47 2.86 20.13
N LYS A 235 -13.84 1.79 19.62
CA LYS A 235 -12.38 1.64 19.69
C LYS A 235 -11.66 2.70 18.86
N PHE A 236 -12.13 3.00 17.65
CA PHE A 236 -11.56 4.02 16.77
C PHE A 236 -11.59 5.40 17.43
N ILE A 237 -12.74 5.81 17.97
CA ILE A 237 -12.92 7.09 18.65
C ILE A 237 -11.97 7.21 19.86
N SER A 238 -11.84 6.15 20.66
CA SER A 238 -10.89 6.12 21.77
C SER A 238 -9.43 6.28 21.31
N GLN A 239 -9.04 5.60 20.22
CA GLN A 239 -7.69 5.76 19.66
C GLN A 239 -7.46 7.16 19.08
N LEU A 240 -8.48 7.74 18.43
CA LEU A 240 -8.41 9.08 17.87
C LEU A 240 -8.22 10.14 18.97
N GLN A 241 -8.92 10.01 20.09
CA GLN A 241 -8.74 10.88 21.27
C GLN A 241 -7.34 10.74 21.88
N ALA A 242 -6.78 9.52 21.95
CA ALA A 242 -5.40 9.32 22.41
C ALA A 242 -4.39 9.99 21.46
N LEU A 243 -4.61 9.86 20.15
CA LEU A 243 -3.77 10.55 19.14
C LEU A 243 -3.86 12.06 19.24
N GLN A 244 -5.03 12.66 19.50
CA GLN A 244 -5.18 14.10 19.72
C GLN A 244 -4.35 14.61 20.90
N LYS A 245 -4.27 13.82 21.98
CA LYS A 245 -3.50 14.16 23.18
C LYS A 245 -1.98 13.97 23.02
N GLY A 246 -1.53 13.51 21.85
CA GLY A 246 -0.13 13.16 21.62
C GLY A 246 0.31 11.90 22.37
N GLU A 247 -0.64 11.11 22.89
CA GLU A 247 -0.35 9.83 23.54
C GLU A 247 0.08 8.84 22.45
N ARG A 248 1.39 8.76 22.21
CA ARG A 248 1.94 7.65 21.42
C ARG A 248 1.64 6.38 22.17
N LYS A 249 1.05 5.40 21.48
CA LYS A 249 0.88 4.03 21.99
C LYS A 249 2.20 3.63 22.63
N LYS A 250 2.22 3.44 23.96
CA LYS A 250 3.43 3.06 24.69
C LYS A 250 4.04 1.88 23.94
N SER A 251 5.16 2.10 23.25
CA SER A 251 6.04 1.00 22.88
C SER A 251 6.25 0.25 24.18
N CYS A 252 5.97 -1.05 24.18
CA CYS A 252 6.19 -2.00 25.28
C CYS A 252 7.07 -1.37 26.36
N GLY A 253 6.47 -0.98 27.49
CA GLY A 253 7.22 -0.39 28.59
C GLY A 253 8.02 -1.46 29.30
N GLY A 254 9.04 -2.03 28.66
CA GLY A 254 10.12 -2.84 29.22
C GLY A 254 9.76 -4.03 30.13
N HIS A 255 8.49 -4.36 30.32
CA HIS A 255 8.03 -5.37 31.28
C HIS A 255 7.21 -6.48 30.61
N CYS A 256 7.63 -6.86 29.40
CA CYS A 256 7.27 -8.16 28.84
C CYS A 256 8.02 -9.26 29.59
N LYS A 257 7.36 -9.93 30.54
CA LYS A 257 7.90 -11.12 31.23
C LYS A 257 8.00 -12.38 30.35
N LYS A 258 7.82 -12.29 29.03
CA LYS A 258 8.08 -13.38 28.08
C LYS A 258 8.62 -12.78 26.78
N GLY A 259 9.91 -12.96 26.54
CA GLY A 259 10.65 -12.32 25.45
C GLY A 259 10.14 -12.69 24.07
N LYS A 260 9.80 -11.66 23.29
CA LYS A 260 10.08 -11.52 21.84
C LYS A 260 9.52 -10.17 21.39
N CYS A 261 10.33 -9.12 21.48
CA CYS A 261 10.06 -7.83 20.85
C CYS A 261 11.38 -7.35 20.24
N GLU A 262 11.64 -7.66 18.98
CA GLU A 262 12.75 -7.06 18.24
C GLU A 262 12.21 -5.87 17.45
N SER A 263 12.55 -4.66 17.90
CA SER A 263 12.46 -3.46 17.09
C SER A 263 13.86 -3.05 16.68
N HIS A 264 14.26 -3.41 15.46
CA HIS A 264 15.49 -2.89 14.86
C HIS A 264 15.29 -1.40 14.51
N GLN A 265 15.72 -0.50 15.38
CA GLN A 265 16.17 0.82 15.00
C GLN A 265 17.70 0.76 14.87
N ARG A 266 18.22 0.94 13.66
CA ARG A 266 19.63 1.26 13.44
C ARG A 266 19.69 2.63 12.78
N GLY A 267 20.09 3.62 13.55
CA GLY A 267 20.54 4.92 13.09
C GLY A 267 22.06 5.02 13.23
N SER A 268 22.67 5.62 12.20
CA SER A 268 23.96 6.34 12.15
C SER A 268 25.27 5.63 12.53
N GLU A 269 26.12 5.47 11.49
CA GLU A 269 27.53 5.93 11.38
C GLU A 269 28.55 5.53 12.47
N GLU A 270 29.56 4.74 12.10
CA GLU A 270 30.97 5.15 11.88
C GLU A 270 31.96 3.95 11.86
N ARG A 271 32.83 3.96 10.84
CA ARG A 271 34.25 3.56 10.68
C ARG A 271 34.93 2.38 11.41
N GLU A 272 35.88 1.82 10.66
CA GLU A 272 36.83 0.72 10.90
C GLU A 272 37.86 0.98 12.02
N GLU A 273 38.33 -0.06 12.72
CA GLU A 273 39.69 -0.66 12.62
C GLU A 273 40.08 -1.51 13.87
N GLY A 274 40.59 -2.73 13.61
CA GLY A 274 41.62 -3.51 14.35
C GLY A 274 41.41 -3.93 15.82
N SER A 275 42.00 -4.99 16.38
CA SER A 275 42.56 -6.31 16.00
C SER A 275 43.12 -6.95 17.30
N HIS A 276 43.32 -8.27 17.31
CA HIS A 276 44.09 -9.12 18.26
C HIS A 276 43.47 -9.42 19.64
N GLU A 277 43.05 -10.68 19.93
CA GLU A 277 43.80 -11.94 20.16
C GLU A 277 44.23 -12.10 21.64
N GLN A 278 43.75 -13.13 22.35
CA GLN A 278 44.50 -14.39 22.58
C GLN A 278 43.78 -15.37 23.51
N ASP A 279 43.91 -16.62 23.10
CA ASP A 279 43.40 -17.88 23.65
C ASP A 279 44.04 -18.34 24.97
N GLU A 280 43.22 -19.11 25.70
CA GLU A 280 43.46 -20.34 26.46
C GLU A 280 44.78 -20.64 27.20
N LEU A 281 44.61 -21.18 28.43
CA LEU A 281 45.38 -22.34 28.91
C LEU A 281 44.62 -23.11 30.01
N HIS A 282 44.44 -24.41 29.76
CA HIS A 282 43.92 -25.47 30.62
C HIS A 282 44.79 -25.74 31.87
N HIS A 283 44.18 -26.19 32.97
CA HIS A 283 44.69 -27.34 33.75
C HIS A 283 43.64 -28.05 34.63
N ARG A 284 43.66 -29.38 34.47
CA ARG A 284 43.11 -30.52 35.23
C ARG A 284 43.45 -30.53 36.74
N ASP A 285 42.86 -31.31 37.67
CA ASP A 285 42.09 -32.56 37.66
C ASP A 285 41.49 -32.84 39.06
N THR A 286 40.40 -33.64 39.11
CA THR A 286 40.07 -34.75 40.05
C THR A 286 39.82 -34.53 41.56
N GLU A 287 38.65 -34.95 42.06
CA GLU A 287 38.49 -36.04 43.07
C GLU A 287 37.00 -36.43 43.28
N GLU A 288 36.80 -37.72 43.51
CA GLU A 288 35.55 -38.49 43.63
C GLU A 288 34.94 -38.39 45.04
N GLU A 289 33.62 -38.63 45.18
CA GLU A 289 33.01 -39.65 46.08
C GLU A 289 31.46 -39.46 46.14
N GLU A 290 30.77 -40.59 45.95
CA GLU A 290 29.32 -40.87 46.03
C GLU A 290 28.82 -40.95 47.51
N PRO A 291 27.66 -41.55 47.85
CA PRO A 291 26.26 -41.26 47.49
C PRO A 291 25.36 -41.08 48.75
N PHE A 292 24.11 -40.61 48.59
CA PHE A 292 23.02 -41.04 49.50
C PHE A 292 21.65 -41.04 48.80
N GLU A 293 20.96 -42.17 48.98
CA GLU A 293 19.69 -42.53 48.40
C GLU A 293 18.49 -41.86 49.10
N SER A 294 17.39 -41.63 48.37
CA SER A 294 16.07 -42.01 48.85
C SER A 294 15.08 -42.24 47.70
N SER A 295 14.53 -43.44 47.74
CA SER A 295 13.47 -44.09 46.96
C SER A 295 12.12 -43.32 46.91
N SER A 296 11.44 -43.33 45.74
CA SER A 296 10.15 -44.05 45.53
C SER A 296 9.48 -43.75 44.15
N GLU A 297 9.58 -44.72 43.23
CA GLU A 297 8.56 -45.36 42.35
C GLU A 297 7.47 -44.50 41.62
N GLU A 298 7.57 -44.38 40.28
CA GLU A 298 6.71 -44.94 39.19
C GLU A 298 5.26 -44.37 39.13
N GLU A 299 4.68 -43.86 38.03
CA GLU A 299 4.73 -44.30 36.62
C GLU A 299 4.16 -43.19 35.67
N PHE A 300 4.70 -43.15 34.45
CA PHE A 300 4.06 -42.79 33.17
C PHE A 300 3.65 -41.35 32.79
N GLY A 301 4.32 -40.82 31.74
CA GLY A 301 3.76 -39.80 30.84
C GLY A 301 4.74 -38.73 30.36
N GLY A 302 5.61 -39.07 29.40
CA GLY A 302 6.63 -38.16 28.87
C GLY A 302 6.11 -36.99 28.02
N LYS A 303 6.75 -35.82 28.16
CA LYS A 303 7.64 -35.20 27.17
C LYS A 303 7.94 -33.76 27.58
N ASP A 304 9.20 -33.52 27.90
CA ASP A 304 9.75 -32.20 28.16
C ASP A 304 9.69 -31.29 26.94
N HIS A 305 9.41 -30.02 27.23
CA HIS A 305 9.78 -28.90 26.40
C HIS A 305 11.31 -28.87 26.23
N GLN A 306 11.79 -28.95 24.99
CA GLN A 306 13.05 -28.30 24.62
C GLN A 306 12.84 -27.39 23.41
N SER A 307 13.03 -26.10 23.71
CA SER A 307 13.32 -25.01 22.80
C SER A 307 14.34 -25.43 21.73
N LEU A 308 13.98 -25.26 20.47
CA LEU A 308 14.94 -25.02 19.40
C LEU A 308 14.43 -23.86 18.53
N ASN A 309 14.93 -22.66 18.82
CA ASN A 309 15.33 -21.77 17.74
C ASN A 309 16.55 -22.45 17.08
N SER A 310 16.34 -23.30 16.08
CA SER A 310 17.43 -23.69 15.19
C SER A 310 17.47 -22.71 14.03
N ILE A 311 18.62 -22.04 13.90
CA ILE A 311 19.04 -21.43 12.65
C ILE A 311 18.94 -22.53 11.58
N VAL A 312 18.22 -22.25 10.50
CA VAL A 312 18.04 -23.21 9.41
C VAL A 312 19.31 -23.18 8.57
N ASP A 313 20.15 -24.21 8.74
CA ASP A 313 21.35 -24.39 7.93
C ASP A 313 20.98 -24.81 6.50
N VAL A 314 21.89 -24.58 5.56
CA VAL A 314 21.67 -24.78 4.10
C VAL A 314 21.26 -26.23 3.75
N GLU A 315 21.54 -27.20 4.63
CA GLU A 315 21.15 -28.61 4.46
C GLU A 315 19.66 -28.90 4.70
N ASP A 316 18.98 -28.10 5.53
CA ASP A 316 17.55 -28.29 5.80
C ASP A 316 16.65 -27.79 4.65
N LEU A 317 17.14 -26.83 3.87
CA LEU A 317 16.51 -26.41 2.61
C LEU A 317 16.52 -27.53 1.57
N GLY A 318 17.56 -28.37 1.57
CA GLY A 318 17.65 -29.54 0.69
C GLY A 318 16.54 -30.55 0.98
N LYS A 319 16.32 -30.88 2.25
CA LYS A 319 15.25 -31.81 2.67
C LYS A 319 13.87 -31.26 2.33
N ILE A 320 13.62 -29.97 2.60
CA ILE A 320 12.33 -29.34 2.29
C ILE A 320 12.07 -29.35 0.78
N MET A 321 13.10 -29.05 -0.03
CA MET A 321 12.98 -29.08 -1.49
C MET A 321 12.75 -30.49 -2.04
N ASP A 322 13.35 -31.51 -1.42
CA ASP A 322 13.11 -32.91 -1.78
C ASP A 322 11.69 -33.36 -1.41
N HIS A 323 11.15 -32.92 -0.27
CA HIS A 323 9.76 -33.16 0.11
C HIS A 323 8.79 -32.47 -0.87
N VAL A 324 9.04 -31.20 -1.21
CA VAL A 324 8.23 -30.45 -2.19
C VAL A 324 8.31 -31.09 -3.58
N LYS A 325 9.49 -31.58 -4.00
CA LYS A 325 9.69 -32.25 -5.27
C LYS A 325 9.01 -33.63 -5.30
N LYS A 326 8.99 -34.34 -4.17
CA LYS A 326 8.27 -35.61 -4.02
C LYS A 326 6.75 -35.39 -4.05
N GLU A 327 6.23 -34.40 -3.32
CA GLU A 327 4.81 -34.04 -3.35
C GLU A 327 4.37 -33.55 -4.74
N LYS A 328 5.22 -32.81 -5.45
CA LYS A 328 4.94 -32.38 -6.84
C LYS A 328 4.87 -33.58 -7.79
N ARG A 329 5.77 -34.56 -7.67
CA ARG A 329 5.74 -35.82 -8.44
C ARG A 329 4.51 -36.67 -8.13
N GLU A 330 4.09 -36.73 -6.86
CA GLU A 330 2.87 -37.46 -6.46
C GLU A 330 1.59 -36.77 -6.95
N LYS A 331 1.59 -35.43 -7.03
CA LYS A 331 0.49 -34.64 -7.58
C LYS A 331 0.39 -34.77 -9.11
N GLU A 332 1.52 -34.76 -9.80
CA GLU A 332 1.61 -35.02 -11.25
C GLU A 332 1.14 -36.44 -11.59
N GLN A 333 1.51 -37.46 -10.78
CA GLN A 333 1.01 -38.84 -10.96
C GLN A 333 -0.49 -39.00 -10.66
N ARG A 334 -1.06 -38.20 -9.75
CA ARG A 334 -2.51 -38.18 -9.49
C ARG A 334 -3.28 -37.51 -10.63
N GLU A 335 -2.74 -36.44 -11.20
CA GLU A 335 -3.33 -35.76 -12.34
C GLU A 335 -3.27 -36.63 -13.61
N GLU A 336 -2.17 -37.35 -13.83
CA GLU A 336 -1.99 -38.28 -14.95
C GLU A 336 -2.92 -39.51 -14.86
N LYS A 337 -3.13 -40.06 -13.65
CA LYS A 337 -4.14 -41.12 -13.42
C LYS A 337 -5.57 -40.63 -13.60
N SER A 338 -5.88 -39.37 -13.27
CA SER A 338 -7.20 -38.77 -13.52
C SER A 338 -7.45 -38.52 -15.01
N GLY A 339 -6.39 -38.23 -15.79
CA GLY A 339 -6.42 -38.09 -17.23
C GLY A 339 -6.61 -39.41 -17.99
N LEU A 340 -6.06 -40.51 -17.46
CA LEU A 340 -6.17 -41.86 -18.04
C LEU A 340 -7.59 -42.44 -18.01
N PHE A 341 -8.43 -42.08 -17.04
CA PHE A 341 -9.84 -42.51 -17.01
C PHE A 341 -10.73 -41.81 -18.04
N ARG A 342 -10.25 -40.73 -18.69
CA ARG A 342 -11.05 -39.97 -19.66
C ARG A 342 -10.87 -40.43 -21.11
N ASN A 343 -9.84 -41.23 -21.40
CA ASN A 343 -9.45 -41.59 -22.77
C ASN A 343 -9.42 -43.11 -23.00
N MET A 344 -10.50 -43.81 -22.66
CA MET A 344 -10.76 -45.13 -23.23
C MET A 344 -11.56 -44.97 -24.52
N GLY A 345 -10.86 -44.71 -25.62
CA GLY A 345 -11.45 -44.58 -26.95
C GLY A 345 -10.45 -44.25 -28.04
N ARG A 346 -10.07 -45.29 -28.79
CA ARG A 346 -9.39 -45.32 -30.11
C ARG A 346 -7.86 -45.14 -30.19
N ASN A 347 -7.24 -46.29 -30.47
CA ASN A 347 -6.20 -46.66 -31.46
C ASN A 347 -5.01 -45.72 -31.72
N GLU A 348 -3.83 -46.30 -31.45
CA GLU A 348 -2.67 -46.49 -32.34
C GLU A 348 -2.47 -45.46 -33.47
N ASP A 349 -1.48 -44.60 -33.30
CA ASP A 349 -0.24 -44.65 -34.09
C ASP A 349 0.83 -43.75 -33.44
N GLY A 350 2.04 -44.30 -33.33
CA GLY A 350 3.17 -43.66 -32.69
C GLY A 350 3.86 -42.65 -33.62
N GLU A 351 3.51 -41.38 -33.50
CA GLU A 351 4.37 -40.28 -33.91
C GLU A 351 4.44 -39.21 -32.81
N ILE A 352 5.65 -38.71 -32.59
CA ILE A 352 5.96 -37.69 -31.58
C ILE A 352 4.98 -36.52 -31.75
N ARG A 353 4.10 -36.33 -30.75
CA ARG A 353 3.14 -35.21 -30.73
C ARG A 353 3.89 -33.90 -30.92
N ALA A 354 3.74 -33.30 -32.09
CA ALA A 354 4.18 -31.93 -32.31
C ALA A 354 3.43 -31.01 -31.33
N MET A 355 4.16 -30.21 -30.55
CA MET A 355 3.61 -29.27 -29.56
C MET A 355 2.83 -28.09 -30.18
N ILE A 356 2.56 -28.13 -31.49
CA ILE A 356 1.90 -27.08 -32.24
C ILE A 356 0.88 -27.76 -33.16
N THR A 357 -0.40 -27.38 -33.04
CA THR A 357 -1.45 -27.88 -33.92
C THR A 357 -1.19 -27.42 -35.36
N PRO A 358 -1.55 -28.21 -36.39
CA PRO A 358 -1.36 -27.82 -37.79
C PRO A 358 -1.95 -26.44 -38.13
N ALA A 359 -3.11 -26.12 -37.56
CA ALA A 359 -3.76 -24.82 -37.71
C ALA A 359 -2.94 -23.66 -37.10
N LEU A 360 -2.31 -23.87 -35.94
CA LEU A 360 -1.45 -22.87 -35.31
C LEU A 360 -0.15 -22.67 -36.09
N ARG A 361 0.41 -23.73 -36.67
CA ARG A 361 1.58 -23.65 -37.56
C ARG A 361 1.26 -22.82 -38.80
N GLU A 362 0.13 -23.07 -39.44
CA GLU A 362 -0.29 -22.34 -40.66
C GLU A 362 -0.54 -20.84 -40.37
N ALA A 363 -1.15 -20.54 -39.22
CA ALA A 363 -1.37 -19.16 -38.79
C ALA A 363 -0.05 -18.42 -38.53
N LEU A 364 0.91 -19.07 -37.90
CA LEU A 364 2.24 -18.50 -37.64
C LEU A 364 3.03 -18.27 -38.93
N THR A 365 2.99 -19.22 -39.88
CA THR A 365 3.65 -19.03 -41.18
C THR A 365 3.04 -17.88 -41.97
N LYS A 366 1.70 -17.75 -41.97
CA LYS A 366 1.01 -16.62 -42.61
C LYS A 366 1.41 -15.27 -41.98
N GLN A 367 1.60 -15.22 -40.66
CA GLN A 367 2.07 -13.99 -39.99
C GLN A 367 3.51 -13.62 -40.37
N VAL A 368 4.40 -14.61 -40.48
CA VAL A 368 5.80 -14.40 -40.87
C VAL A 368 5.90 -13.92 -42.32
N ASP A 369 5.14 -14.54 -43.24
CA ASP A 369 5.14 -14.15 -44.65
C ASP A 369 4.54 -12.76 -44.86
N ALA A 370 3.44 -12.44 -44.17
CA ALA A 370 2.85 -11.09 -44.22
C ALA A 370 3.75 -10.00 -43.61
N ALA A 371 4.60 -10.35 -42.64
CA ALA A 371 5.61 -9.43 -42.11
C ALA A 371 6.79 -9.26 -43.09
N ARG A 372 7.17 -10.33 -43.80
CA ARG A 372 8.22 -10.30 -44.82
C ARG A 372 7.81 -9.48 -46.04
N GLU A 373 6.59 -9.64 -46.53
CA GLU A 373 6.05 -8.84 -47.64
C GLU A 373 5.95 -7.35 -47.29
N ARG A 374 5.49 -7.01 -46.08
CA ARG A 374 5.49 -5.62 -45.60
C ARG A 374 6.90 -5.02 -45.56
N ARG A 375 7.89 -5.81 -45.13
CA ARG A 375 9.28 -5.36 -45.09
C ARG A 375 9.86 -5.16 -46.50
N LEU A 376 9.50 -6.01 -47.46
CA LEU A 376 9.90 -5.87 -48.86
C LEU A 376 9.24 -4.66 -49.55
N LEU A 377 7.95 -4.41 -49.31
CA LEU A 377 7.25 -3.22 -49.80
C LEU A 377 7.85 -1.93 -49.23
N GLN A 378 8.20 -1.94 -47.93
CA GLN A 378 8.81 -0.78 -47.29
C GLN A 378 10.23 -0.50 -47.81
N THR A 379 11.00 -1.53 -48.15
CA THR A 379 12.31 -1.34 -48.83
C THR A 379 12.16 -0.86 -50.27
N HIS A 380 11.11 -1.26 -50.98
CA HIS A 380 10.87 -0.84 -52.36
C HIS A 380 10.39 0.62 -52.47
N ILE A 381 9.67 1.11 -51.45
CA ILE A 381 9.26 2.52 -51.30
C ILE A 381 10.45 3.41 -50.90
N LEU A 382 11.48 2.86 -50.25
CA LEU A 382 12.68 3.61 -49.86
C LEU A 382 13.73 3.71 -50.96
N TRP A 383 13.59 2.92 -52.04
CA TRP A 383 14.56 2.85 -53.15
C TRP A 383 14.06 3.46 -54.47
N ASN A 384 12.76 3.74 -54.59
CA ASN A 384 12.14 4.51 -55.68
C ASN A 384 11.63 5.83 -55.10
#